data_AF-A0A930A949-F1
#
_entry.id   AF-A0A930A949-F1
#
_cell.length_a   1.000
_cell.length_b   1.000
_cell.length_c   1.000
_cell.angle_alpha   90.00
_cell.angle_beta   90.00
_cell.angle_gamma   90.00
#
_symmetry.space_group_name_H-M   'P 1'
#
loop_
_entity.id
_entity.type
_entity.pdbx_description
1 polymer ?
#
loop_
_entity_poly.entity_id
_entity_poly.type
_entity_poly.pdbx_seq_one_letter_code
_entity_poly.pdbx_strand_id
1 'polypeptide(L)'
;SILVNKEGKRFVEELERRDVISKAVTEQTGGVSYMFWDEASMEASGVKEAHPEEYERLIKEKHLVKADTIDEAAAFFGIDAETLKKTIADYNQYAADGKDLEFNKRGKLVAFGEGPYYIMVSQPSVHHTMGGVVINTNAQVLDKDGKAISGLYAAGEVTGGIHGTNRLGSDAIADITVFGRIAGEQVSK
;
A
#
# COMPACT_ATOMS: atom_id res chain seq x y z
N SER A 1 -1.13 -9.54 -6.89
CA SER A 1 -2.36 -9.56 -6.09
C SER A 1 -3.41 -8.65 -6.67
N ILE A 2 -4.65 -8.86 -6.22
CA ILE A 2 -5.78 -7.95 -6.39
C ILE A 2 -6.38 -7.61 -5.01
N LEU A 3 -7.18 -6.55 -4.92
CA LEU A 3 -7.96 -6.22 -3.74
C LEU A 3 -9.42 -6.61 -3.97
N VAL A 4 -9.99 -7.38 -3.06
CA VAL A 4 -11.41 -7.78 -3.10
C VAL A 4 -12.12 -7.38 -1.81
N ASN A 5 -13.43 -7.18 -1.90
CA ASN A 5 -14.30 -6.90 -0.76
C ASN A 5 -14.93 -8.18 -0.19
N LYS A 6 -15.83 -8.04 0.79
CA LYS A 6 -16.52 -9.16 1.44
C LYS A 6 -17.39 -9.94 0.45
N GLU A 7 -17.90 -9.26 -0.56
CA GLU A 7 -18.72 -9.81 -1.63
C GLU A 7 -17.86 -10.47 -2.74
N GLY A 8 -16.54 -10.59 -2.56
CA GLY A 8 -15.64 -11.27 -3.48
C GLY A 8 -15.35 -10.48 -4.77
N LYS A 9 -15.67 -9.18 -4.82
CA LYS A 9 -15.48 -8.32 -5.99
C LYS A 9 -14.29 -7.39 -5.82
N ARG A 10 -13.61 -7.10 -6.93
CA ARG A 10 -12.70 -5.94 -6.98
C ARG A 10 -13.51 -4.65 -6.88
N PHE A 11 -12.88 -3.61 -6.34
CA PHE A 11 -13.57 -2.33 -6.06
C PHE A 11 -12.70 -1.08 -6.32
N VAL A 12 -11.41 -1.26 -6.61
CA VAL A 12 -10.47 -0.17 -6.92
C VAL A 12 -9.29 -0.71 -7.72
N GLU A 13 -8.63 0.14 -8.50
CA GLU A 13 -7.35 -0.18 -9.12
C GLU A 13 -6.23 -0.21 -8.07
N GLU A 14 -5.50 -1.31 -7.97
CA GLU A 14 -4.62 -1.57 -6.82
C GLU A 14 -3.31 -0.76 -6.81
N LEU A 15 -3.04 0.05 -7.85
CA LEU A 15 -1.94 1.01 -7.93
C LEU A 15 -2.40 2.47 -7.86
N GLU A 16 -3.67 2.72 -7.53
CA GLU A 16 -4.17 4.08 -7.30
C GLU A 16 -3.46 4.78 -6.14
N ARG A 17 -3.69 6.09 -6.04
CA ARG A 17 -3.15 6.88 -4.92
C ARG A 17 -3.66 6.32 -3.58
N ARG A 18 -2.84 6.43 -2.53
CA ARG A 18 -3.14 5.87 -1.20
C ARG A 18 -4.42 6.44 -0.60
N ASP A 19 -4.75 7.71 -0.86
CA ASP A 19 -6.00 8.34 -0.46
C ASP A 19 -7.21 7.75 -1.18
N VAL A 20 -7.10 7.50 -2.50
CA VAL A 20 -8.15 6.86 -3.30
C VAL A 20 -8.41 5.43 -2.82
N ILE A 21 -7.34 4.62 -2.65
CA ILE A 21 -7.47 3.25 -2.15
C ILE A 21 -8.07 3.26 -0.74
N SER A 22 -7.54 4.09 0.17
CA SER A 22 -8.04 4.12 1.55
C SER A 22 -9.52 4.48 1.63
N LYS A 23 -9.96 5.49 0.86
CA LYS A 23 -11.37 5.87 0.78
C LYS A 23 -12.22 4.71 0.24
N ALA A 24 -11.79 4.09 -0.85
CA ALA A 24 -12.49 2.96 -1.44
C ALA A 24 -12.64 1.80 -0.45
N VAL A 25 -11.62 1.50 0.36
CA VAL A 25 -11.68 0.48 1.40
C VAL A 25 -12.67 0.84 2.51
N THR A 26 -12.70 2.09 2.97
CA THR A 26 -13.65 2.52 4.01
C THR A 26 -15.11 2.44 3.59
N GLU A 27 -15.38 2.46 2.28
CA GLU A 27 -16.73 2.34 1.71
C GLU A 27 -17.18 0.87 1.54
N GLN A 28 -16.28 -0.12 1.72
CA GLN A 28 -16.62 -1.54 1.62
C GLN A 28 -17.27 -2.07 2.91
N THR A 29 -17.96 -3.21 2.81
CA THR A 29 -18.55 -3.93 3.95
C THR A 29 -17.50 -4.19 5.04
N GLY A 30 -17.74 -3.64 6.24
CA GLY A 30 -16.83 -3.74 7.37
C GLY A 30 -15.66 -2.76 7.37
N GLY A 31 -15.53 -1.91 6.33
CA GLY A 31 -14.44 -0.94 6.20
C GLY A 31 -13.07 -1.60 6.06
N VAL A 32 -13.03 -2.77 5.43
CA VAL A 32 -11.83 -3.60 5.24
C VAL A 32 -11.71 -4.06 3.79
N SER A 33 -10.50 -4.43 3.40
CA SER A 33 -10.22 -5.09 2.12
C SER A 33 -9.46 -6.37 2.32
N TYR A 34 -9.54 -7.24 1.31
CA TYR A 34 -8.87 -8.53 1.30
C TYR A 34 -7.91 -8.57 0.12
N MET A 35 -6.62 -8.71 0.40
CA MET A 35 -5.61 -8.88 -0.65
C MET A 35 -5.49 -10.36 -0.99
N PHE A 36 -5.64 -10.70 -2.27
CA PHE A 36 -5.62 -12.07 -2.77
C PHE A 36 -4.33 -12.36 -3.56
N TRP A 37 -3.73 -13.52 -3.31
CA TRP A 37 -2.63 -14.10 -4.09
C TRP A 37 -2.83 -15.61 -4.32
N ASP A 38 -2.27 -16.11 -5.41
CA ASP A 38 -1.87 -17.51 -5.58
C ASP A 38 -0.42 -17.74 -5.10
N GLU A 39 0.08 -18.97 -5.19
CA GLU A 39 1.45 -19.31 -4.77
C GLU A 39 2.49 -18.52 -5.58
N ALA A 40 2.37 -18.50 -6.90
CA ALA A 40 3.33 -17.81 -7.78
C ALA A 40 3.40 -16.30 -7.49
N SER A 41 2.26 -15.65 -7.23
CA SER A 41 2.25 -14.24 -6.86
C SER A 41 2.79 -14.00 -5.44
N MET A 42 2.60 -14.94 -4.51
CA MET A 42 3.16 -14.85 -3.16
C MET A 42 4.69 -14.97 -3.21
N GLU A 43 5.23 -15.96 -3.92
CA GLU A 43 6.67 -16.12 -4.13
C GLU A 43 7.28 -14.89 -4.82
N ALA A 44 6.65 -14.40 -5.90
CA ALA A 44 7.12 -13.23 -6.63
C ALA A 44 7.11 -11.94 -5.79
N SER A 45 6.30 -11.88 -4.73
CA SER A 45 6.27 -10.73 -3.81
C SER A 45 7.49 -10.66 -2.89
N GLY A 46 8.15 -11.79 -2.64
CA GLY A 46 9.28 -11.90 -1.71
C GLY A 46 8.93 -11.61 -0.24
N VAL A 47 7.64 -11.47 0.10
CA VAL A 47 7.19 -11.07 1.45
C VAL A 47 7.60 -12.10 2.50
N LYS A 48 7.49 -13.38 2.17
CA LYS A 48 7.80 -14.47 3.10
C LYS A 48 9.29 -14.53 3.42
N GLU A 49 10.15 -14.26 2.45
CA GLU A 49 11.61 -14.29 2.59
C GLU A 49 12.14 -13.00 3.24
N ALA A 50 11.59 -11.85 2.87
CA ALA A 50 11.99 -10.56 3.41
C ALA A 50 11.48 -10.32 4.84
N HIS A 51 10.31 -10.85 5.18
CA HIS A 51 9.61 -10.59 6.44
C HIS A 51 9.02 -11.88 7.08
N PRO A 52 9.84 -12.90 7.35
CA PRO A 52 9.34 -14.21 7.82
C PRO A 52 8.59 -14.12 9.16
N GLU A 53 9.09 -13.31 10.11
CA GLU A 53 8.44 -13.15 11.42
C GLU A 53 7.06 -12.49 11.31
N GLU A 54 6.91 -11.51 10.42
CA GLU A 54 5.64 -10.84 10.18
C GLU A 54 4.65 -11.78 9.48
N TYR A 55 5.11 -12.53 8.49
CA TYR A 55 4.29 -13.54 7.80
C TYR A 55 3.72 -14.55 8.79
N GLU A 56 4.56 -15.15 9.65
CA GLU A 56 4.12 -16.11 10.67
C GLU A 56 3.18 -15.48 11.71
N ARG A 57 3.45 -14.22 12.11
CA ARG A 57 2.56 -13.47 13.01
C ARG A 57 1.18 -13.26 12.38
N LEU A 58 1.11 -12.85 11.12
CA LEU A 58 -0.16 -12.59 10.44
C LEU A 58 -1.03 -13.86 10.32
N ILE A 59 -0.41 -15.02 10.11
CA ILE A 59 -1.12 -16.31 10.15
C ILE A 59 -1.63 -16.61 11.55
N LYS A 60 -0.74 -16.50 12.56
CA LYS A 60 -1.08 -16.78 13.96
C LYS A 60 -2.21 -15.89 14.49
N GLU A 61 -2.19 -14.61 14.12
CA GLU A 61 -3.20 -13.61 14.48
C GLU A 61 -4.45 -13.66 13.60
N LYS A 62 -4.51 -14.57 12.62
CA LYS A 62 -5.65 -14.76 11.71
C LYS A 62 -5.93 -13.53 10.82
N HIS A 63 -4.89 -12.76 10.54
CA HIS A 63 -4.93 -11.67 9.56
C HIS A 63 -4.57 -12.12 8.15
N LEU A 64 -3.88 -13.26 8.01
CA LEU A 64 -3.54 -13.93 6.76
C LEU A 64 -4.00 -15.40 6.84
N VAL A 65 -4.61 -15.91 5.78
CA VAL A 65 -4.90 -17.34 5.62
C VAL A 65 -4.13 -17.87 4.40
N LYS A 66 -3.61 -19.10 4.53
CA LYS A 66 -3.14 -19.94 3.42
C LYS A 66 -4.07 -21.15 3.36
N ALA A 67 -4.63 -21.45 2.18
CA ALA A 67 -5.47 -22.63 1.97
C ALA A 67 -5.26 -23.25 0.59
N ASP A 68 -5.58 -24.52 0.42
CA ASP A 68 -5.36 -25.22 -0.86
C ASP A 68 -6.40 -24.82 -1.91
N THR A 69 -7.57 -24.36 -1.47
CA THR A 69 -8.67 -23.94 -2.35
C THR A 69 -9.12 -22.50 -2.08
N ILE A 70 -9.69 -21.87 -3.11
CA ILE A 70 -10.31 -20.54 -2.99
C ILE A 70 -11.48 -20.59 -1.99
N ASP A 71 -12.25 -21.69 -1.98
CA ASP A 71 -13.37 -21.88 -1.05
C ASP A 71 -12.94 -21.82 0.42
N GLU A 72 -11.87 -22.55 0.78
CA GLU A 72 -11.35 -22.57 2.14
C GLU A 72 -10.78 -21.20 2.54
N ALA A 73 -10.02 -20.55 1.65
CA ALA A 73 -9.47 -19.22 1.90
C ALA A 73 -10.59 -18.18 2.08
N ALA A 74 -11.61 -18.21 1.22
CA ALA A 74 -12.76 -17.31 1.27
C ALA A 74 -13.59 -17.55 2.54
N ALA A 75 -13.87 -18.81 2.88
CA ALA A 75 -14.66 -19.18 4.06
C ALA A 75 -14.02 -18.69 5.36
N PHE A 76 -12.68 -18.71 5.47
CA PHE A 76 -11.96 -18.21 6.64
C PHE A 76 -12.32 -16.76 6.99
N PHE A 77 -12.49 -15.92 5.98
CA PHE A 77 -12.89 -14.53 6.14
C PHE A 77 -14.38 -14.30 5.86
N GLY A 78 -15.17 -15.32 5.56
CA GLY A 78 -16.58 -15.16 5.17
C GLY A 78 -16.75 -14.31 3.91
N ILE A 79 -15.86 -14.46 2.94
CA ILE A 79 -15.97 -13.88 1.60
C ILE A 79 -16.87 -14.78 0.74
N ASP A 80 -17.68 -14.21 -0.14
CA ASP A 80 -18.44 -14.99 -1.12
C ASP A 80 -17.49 -15.70 -2.11
N ALA A 81 -17.31 -17.01 -1.92
CA ALA A 81 -16.39 -17.82 -2.69
C ALA A 81 -16.75 -17.91 -4.18
N GLU A 82 -18.04 -17.98 -4.51
CA GLU A 82 -18.49 -18.10 -5.90
C GLU A 82 -18.23 -16.81 -6.67
N THR A 83 -18.53 -15.67 -6.04
CA THR A 83 -18.21 -14.37 -6.63
C THR A 83 -16.69 -14.16 -6.72
N LEU A 84 -15.91 -14.57 -5.71
CA LEU A 84 -14.45 -14.47 -5.75
C LEU A 84 -13.83 -15.29 -6.89
N LYS A 85 -14.26 -16.53 -7.10
CA LYS A 85 -13.80 -17.36 -8.24
C LYS A 85 -14.10 -16.69 -9.56
N LYS A 86 -15.30 -16.11 -9.71
CA LYS A 86 -15.66 -15.35 -10.92
C LYS A 86 -14.73 -14.14 -11.11
N THR A 87 -14.47 -13.36 -10.06
CA THR A 87 -13.55 -12.22 -10.09
C THR A 87 -12.15 -12.64 -10.55
N ILE A 88 -11.63 -13.76 -10.04
CA ILE A 88 -10.32 -14.29 -10.42
C ILE A 88 -10.32 -14.74 -11.89
N ALA A 89 -11.36 -15.43 -12.34
CA ALA A 89 -11.50 -15.85 -13.73
C ALA A 89 -11.55 -14.66 -14.69
N ASP A 90 -12.35 -13.63 -14.36
CA ASP A 90 -12.44 -12.40 -15.14
C ASP A 90 -11.09 -11.67 -15.19
N TYR A 91 -10.39 -11.54 -14.05
CA TYR A 91 -9.06 -10.92 -13.99
C TYR A 91 -8.01 -11.71 -14.79
N ASN A 92 -8.04 -13.03 -14.75
CA ASN A 92 -7.16 -13.88 -15.55
C ASN A 92 -7.41 -13.70 -17.05
N GLN A 93 -8.68 -13.53 -17.45
CA GLN A 93 -9.02 -13.20 -18.83
C GLN A 93 -8.48 -11.82 -19.23
N TYR A 94 -8.62 -10.81 -18.36
CA TYR A 94 -8.01 -9.49 -18.59
C TYR A 94 -6.50 -9.55 -18.75
N ALA A 95 -5.82 -10.40 -17.97
CA ALA A 95 -4.39 -10.62 -18.10
C ALA A 95 -4.02 -11.27 -19.43
N ALA A 96 -4.81 -12.23 -19.91
CA ALA A 96 -4.64 -12.84 -21.24
C ALA A 96 -4.86 -11.84 -22.38
N ASP A 97 -5.88 -10.98 -22.24
CA ASP A 97 -6.23 -9.95 -23.23
C ASP A 97 -5.31 -8.72 -23.16
N GLY A 98 -4.48 -8.61 -22.12
CA GLY A 98 -3.57 -7.49 -21.88
C GLY A 98 -4.28 -6.19 -21.49
N LYS A 99 -5.55 -6.25 -21.08
CA LYS A 99 -6.35 -5.07 -20.70
C LYS A 99 -7.34 -5.39 -19.58
N ASP A 100 -7.22 -4.66 -18.48
CA ASP A 100 -8.20 -4.67 -17.39
C ASP A 100 -9.40 -3.81 -17.77
N LEU A 101 -10.51 -4.47 -18.11
CA LEU A 101 -11.75 -3.80 -18.50
C LEU A 101 -12.53 -3.24 -17.31
N GLU A 102 -12.19 -3.65 -16.10
CA GLU A 102 -12.94 -3.31 -14.89
C GLU A 102 -12.40 -2.01 -14.26
N PHE A 103 -11.08 -1.92 -14.10
CA PHE A 103 -10.43 -0.77 -13.43
C PHE A 103 -9.30 -0.14 -14.23
N ASN A 104 -9.03 -0.60 -15.45
CA ASN A 104 -7.96 -0.08 -16.30
C ASN A 104 -6.60 -0.04 -15.58
N LYS A 105 -6.28 -1.14 -14.87
CA LYS A 105 -5.00 -1.32 -14.17
C LYS A 105 -3.81 -0.98 -15.07
N ARG A 106 -2.99 -0.05 -14.57
CA ARG A 106 -1.85 0.52 -15.29
C ARG A 106 -0.60 -0.35 -15.20
N GLY A 107 -0.55 -1.22 -14.19
CA GLY A 107 0.55 -2.16 -13.98
C GLY A 107 0.45 -3.38 -14.89
N LYS A 108 1.48 -4.22 -14.84
CA LYS A 108 1.46 -5.52 -15.52
C LYS A 108 0.32 -6.38 -14.96
N LEU A 109 -0.51 -6.91 -15.85
CA LEU A 109 -1.50 -7.93 -15.51
C LEU A 109 -0.81 -9.29 -15.48
N VAL A 110 -1.00 -10.02 -14.39
CA VAL A 110 -0.43 -11.35 -14.19
C VAL A 110 -1.55 -12.25 -13.72
N ALA A 111 -1.89 -13.26 -14.51
CA ALA A 111 -2.92 -14.21 -14.17
C ALA A 111 -2.53 -15.02 -12.92
N PHE A 112 -3.51 -15.34 -12.09
CA PHE A 112 -3.38 -16.27 -10.97
C PHE A 112 -3.49 -17.71 -11.46
N GLY A 113 -2.56 -18.55 -11.04
CA GLY A 113 -2.50 -19.98 -11.32
C GLY A 113 -3.09 -20.82 -10.19
N GLU A 114 -2.57 -22.05 -10.08
CA GLU A 114 -3.00 -23.01 -9.06
C GLU A 114 -2.52 -22.59 -7.66
N GLY A 115 -3.26 -23.07 -6.65
CA GLY A 115 -2.98 -22.79 -5.26
C GLY A 115 -1.66 -23.41 -4.75
N PRO A 116 -1.35 -23.22 -3.46
CA PRO A 116 -2.25 -22.67 -2.44
C PRO A 116 -2.54 -21.18 -2.61
N TYR A 117 -3.68 -20.75 -2.06
CA TYR A 117 -4.19 -19.38 -2.15
C TYR A 117 -4.03 -18.67 -0.80
N TYR A 118 -3.82 -17.36 -0.89
CA TYR A 118 -3.58 -16.50 0.25
C TYR A 118 -4.55 -15.34 0.25
N ILE A 119 -5.17 -15.10 1.40
CA ILE A 119 -5.99 -13.90 1.62
C ILE A 119 -5.52 -13.21 2.88
N MET A 120 -5.23 -11.92 2.78
CA MET A 120 -4.87 -11.05 3.92
C MET A 120 -5.91 -9.96 4.09
N VAL A 121 -6.44 -9.78 5.29
CA VAL A 121 -7.31 -8.64 5.62
C VAL A 121 -6.47 -7.40 5.90
N SER A 122 -6.93 -6.24 5.42
CA SER A 122 -6.31 -4.95 5.68
C SER A 122 -7.35 -3.86 5.89
N GLN A 123 -6.98 -2.86 6.69
CA GLN A 123 -7.76 -1.66 6.94
C GLN A 123 -6.85 -0.43 6.85
N PRO A 124 -7.34 0.72 6.35
CA PRO A 124 -6.58 1.96 6.39
C PRO A 124 -6.23 2.36 7.81
N SER A 125 -4.99 2.78 8.02
CA SER A 125 -4.50 3.30 9.30
C SER A 125 -3.66 4.56 9.05
N VAL A 126 -3.60 5.44 10.06
CA VAL A 126 -2.77 6.64 10.02
C VAL A 126 -1.31 6.21 9.90
N HIS A 127 -0.59 6.79 8.94
CA HIS A 127 0.74 6.33 8.57
C HIS A 127 1.80 7.44 8.51
N HIS A 128 1.46 8.62 8.02
CA HIS A 128 2.43 9.70 7.79
C HIS A 128 1.75 11.07 7.76
N THR A 129 2.41 12.11 8.28
CA THR A 129 1.94 13.51 8.23
C THR A 129 2.77 14.34 7.25
N MET A 130 2.24 14.61 6.06
CA MET A 130 2.96 15.38 5.02
C MET A 130 3.14 16.87 5.34
N GLY A 131 2.39 17.39 6.30
CA GLY A 131 2.51 18.78 6.76
C GLY A 131 3.55 18.91 7.88
N GLY A 132 3.99 20.14 8.14
CA GLY A 132 5.00 20.38 9.16
C GLY A 132 5.57 21.78 9.07
N VAL A 133 6.73 22.00 9.69
CA VAL A 133 7.45 23.27 9.57
C VAL A 133 7.93 23.48 8.14
N VAL A 134 7.77 24.70 7.61
CA VAL A 134 8.21 25.03 6.25
C VAL A 134 9.71 25.27 6.27
N ILE A 135 10.43 24.63 5.36
CA ILE A 135 11.87 24.81 5.16
C ILE A 135 12.18 25.32 3.75
N ASN A 136 13.30 26.03 3.59
CA ASN A 136 13.88 26.26 2.26
C ASN A 136 14.78 25.09 1.82
N THR A 137 15.38 25.19 0.63
CA THR A 137 16.27 24.16 0.08
C THR A 137 17.58 23.97 0.86
N ASN A 138 17.90 24.86 1.80
CA ASN A 138 19.00 24.71 2.74
C ASN A 138 18.54 24.15 4.10
N ALA A 139 17.34 23.57 4.18
CA ALA A 139 16.76 23.03 5.40
C ALA A 139 16.56 24.05 6.55
N GLN A 140 16.58 25.36 6.24
CA GLN A 140 16.33 26.42 7.23
C GLN A 140 14.82 26.58 7.43
N VAL A 141 14.39 26.62 8.68
CA VAL A 141 12.97 26.85 9.02
C VAL A 141 12.60 28.29 8.68
N LEU A 142 11.44 28.46 8.05
CA LEU A 142 10.89 29.76 7.67
C LEU A 142 9.86 30.23 8.70
N ASP A 143 9.87 31.52 8.99
CA ASP A 143 8.81 32.19 9.74
C ASP A 143 7.56 32.41 8.87
N LYS A 144 6.53 33.02 9.47
CA LYS A 144 5.26 33.34 8.80
C LYS A 144 5.38 34.30 7.62
N ASP A 145 6.47 35.07 7.54
CA ASP A 145 6.75 36.03 6.47
C ASP A 145 7.67 35.41 5.40
N GLY A 146 7.97 34.11 5.51
CA GLY A 146 8.83 33.36 4.59
C GLY A 146 10.32 33.61 4.80
N LYS A 147 10.73 34.23 5.91
CA LYS A 147 12.13 34.52 6.21
C LYS A 147 12.75 33.39 7.03
N ALA A 148 14.00 33.07 6.72
CA ALA A 148 14.75 32.06 7.46
C ALA A 148 14.98 32.50 8.92
N ILE A 149 14.65 31.63 9.86
CA ILE A 149 14.93 31.82 11.28
C ILE A 149 16.38 31.41 11.53
N SER A 150 17.20 32.37 11.96
CA SER A 150 18.63 32.14 12.19
C SER A 150 18.87 31.02 13.21
N GLY A 151 19.70 30.05 12.84
CA GLY A 151 20.08 28.92 13.70
C GLY A 151 19.04 27.80 13.81
N LEU A 152 17.89 27.89 13.14
CA LEU A 152 16.84 26.87 13.20
C LEU A 152 16.73 26.10 11.89
N TYR A 153 16.98 24.79 11.96
CA TYR A 153 16.94 23.85 10.84
C TYR A 153 16.02 22.68 11.16
N ALA A 154 15.43 22.08 10.13
CA ALA A 154 14.59 20.90 10.27
C ALA A 154 14.71 19.98 9.04
N ALA A 155 14.52 18.68 9.24
CA ALA A 155 14.58 17.68 8.19
C ALA A 155 13.68 16.48 8.52
N GLY A 156 13.18 15.81 7.49
CA GLY A 156 12.31 14.64 7.62
C GLY A 156 10.84 14.99 7.86
N GLU A 157 10.08 14.02 8.39
CA GLU A 157 8.62 14.09 8.54
C GLU A 157 8.11 15.25 9.43
N VAL A 158 8.97 15.88 10.22
CA VAL A 158 8.60 17.11 10.95
C VAL A 158 8.38 18.31 10.01
N THR A 159 8.85 18.23 8.77
CA THR A 159 8.79 19.29 7.76
C THR A 159 7.58 19.16 6.85
N GLY A 160 7.12 20.30 6.32
CA GLY A 160 6.01 20.37 5.37
C GLY A 160 6.46 20.79 3.97
N GLY A 161 5.65 20.44 2.98
CA GLY A 161 5.77 20.92 1.59
C GLY A 161 6.44 19.95 0.63
N ILE A 162 7.34 19.07 1.11
CA ILE A 162 8.08 18.11 0.28
C ILE A 162 7.14 17.09 -0.38
N HIS A 163 6.16 16.59 0.36
CA HIS A 163 5.27 15.52 -0.09
C HIS A 163 3.87 16.01 -0.56
N GLY A 164 3.63 17.32 -0.55
CA GLY A 164 2.35 17.92 -0.94
C GLY A 164 1.16 17.28 -0.21
N THR A 165 0.13 16.90 -0.97
CA THR A 165 -1.10 16.30 -0.43
C THR A 165 -1.06 14.78 -0.31
N ASN A 166 -0.05 14.10 -0.88
CA ASN A 166 0.06 12.64 -0.84
C ASN A 166 1.51 12.21 -1.11
N ARG A 167 2.14 11.62 -0.09
CA ARG A 167 3.48 11.06 -0.23
C ARG A 167 3.48 9.78 -1.08
N LEU A 168 4.42 9.66 -2.01
CA LEU A 168 4.66 8.41 -2.75
C LEU A 168 5.39 7.38 -1.87
N GLY A 169 5.26 6.09 -2.22
CA GLY A 169 6.00 5.02 -1.55
C GLY A 169 7.50 5.30 -1.56
N SER A 170 8.18 4.99 -0.45
CA SER A 170 9.64 5.14 -0.27
C SER A 170 10.20 6.58 -0.21
N ASP A 171 9.47 7.59 -0.67
CA ASP A 171 9.98 8.99 -0.70
C ASP A 171 10.39 9.55 0.67
N ALA A 172 9.77 9.10 1.76
CA ALA A 172 10.14 9.54 3.12
C ALA A 172 11.60 9.18 3.47
N ILE A 173 12.09 8.02 3.00
CA ILE A 173 13.48 7.59 3.27
C ILE A 173 14.47 8.46 2.49
N ALA A 174 14.13 8.81 1.25
CA ALA A 174 14.92 9.75 0.46
C ALA A 174 14.93 11.15 1.11
N ASP A 175 13.77 11.64 1.55
CA ASP A 175 13.62 12.91 2.27
C ASP A 175 14.54 12.97 3.50
N ILE A 176 14.39 12.05 4.48
CA ILE A 176 15.17 12.10 5.72
C ILE A 176 16.68 12.01 5.46
N THR A 177 17.09 11.28 4.43
CA THR A 177 18.49 11.09 4.09
C THR A 177 19.07 12.36 3.46
N VAL A 178 18.36 12.94 2.49
CA VAL A 178 18.82 14.12 1.75
C VAL A 178 18.73 15.37 2.60
N PHE A 179 17.55 15.69 3.15
CA PHE A 179 17.37 16.88 3.97
C PHE A 179 18.08 16.78 5.31
N GLY A 180 18.19 15.58 5.89
CA GLY A 180 18.99 15.38 7.10
C GLY A 180 20.46 15.71 6.88
N ARG A 181 21.02 15.28 5.75
CA ARG A 181 22.40 15.62 5.36
C ARG A 181 22.56 17.12 5.08
N ILE A 182 21.64 17.74 4.34
CA ILE A 182 21.66 19.18 4.04
C ILE A 182 21.63 19.97 5.35
N ALA A 183 20.72 19.65 6.26
CA ALA A 183 20.62 20.31 7.56
C ALA A 183 21.94 20.21 8.35
N GLY A 184 22.54 19.02 8.41
CA GLY A 184 23.83 18.81 9.06
C GLY A 184 24.96 19.66 8.48
N GLU A 185 25.08 19.69 7.14
CA GLU A 185 26.09 20.50 6.45
C GLU A 185 25.90 22.01 6.70
N GLN A 186 24.65 22.48 6.78
CA GLN A 186 24.36 23.91 7.00
C GLN A 186 24.59 24.36 8.44
N VAL A 187 24.33 23.50 9.42
CA VAL A 187 24.61 23.78 10.84
C VAL A 187 26.13 23.88 11.10
N SER A 188 26.94 23.17 10.32
CA SER A 188 28.40 23.14 10.48
C SER A 188 29.18 24.26 9.76
N LYS A 189 28.51 25.07 8.93
CA LYS A 189 29.12 26.20 8.20
C LYS A 189 29.17 27.46 9.07
#